data_AF-A0A2N1NNI6-F1
#
_entry.id   AF-A0A2N1NNI6-F1
#
_cell.length_a   1.000
_cell.length_b   1.000
_cell.length_c   1.000
_cell.angle_alpha   90.00
_cell.angle_beta   90.00
_cell.angle_gamma   90.00
#
_symmetry.space_group_name_H-M   'P 1'
#
loop_
_entity.id
_entity.type
_entity.pdbx_description
1 polymer ?
#
loop_
_entity_poly.entity_id
_entity_poly.type
_entity_poly.pdbx_seq_one_letter_code
_entity_poly.pdbx_strand_id
1 'polypeptide(L)'
;MGNDNSKNKNQDLESKLKNVEDLALKLNKNFSTTPFQSDLFDKLSLEVDKQRKFIKIPWIPYKNFKDVMYINEDGYLNYSAKLRSFPNKIKDTKVYLKELINSNKMTQDELKLIATEIEYNDEKNLTEILGISQNPLTLNYVIVIDFLFSGNM
;
A
#
# COMPACT_ATOMS: atom_id res chain seq x y z
N MET A 1 16.80 -27.88 -69.90
CA MET A 1 16.53 -28.55 -68.62
C MET A 1 16.32 -27.48 -67.56
N GLY A 2 15.11 -27.36 -67.02
CA GLY A 2 14.84 -26.45 -65.90
C GLY A 2 13.50 -25.76 -66.02
N ASN A 3 12.54 -26.17 -65.18
CA ASN A 3 11.61 -25.30 -64.44
C ASN A 3 10.40 -26.08 -63.90
N ASP A 4 10.64 -27.06 -63.02
CA ASP A 4 9.55 -27.65 -62.18
C ASP A 4 9.82 -27.53 -60.67
N ASN A 5 11.02 -27.12 -60.25
CA ASN A 5 11.38 -27.00 -58.83
C ASN A 5 10.94 -25.68 -58.16
N SER A 6 10.51 -24.67 -58.91
CA SER A 6 10.10 -23.37 -58.34
C SER A 6 8.66 -23.36 -57.82
N LYS A 7 7.73 -24.05 -58.50
CA LYS A 7 6.31 -24.10 -58.12
C LYS A 7 6.08 -24.88 -56.82
N ASN A 8 6.73 -26.03 -56.67
CA ASN A 8 6.59 -26.87 -55.48
C ASN A 8 7.21 -26.22 -54.23
N LYS A 9 8.31 -25.49 -54.41
CA LYS A 9 8.98 -24.76 -53.32
C LYS A 9 8.17 -23.55 -52.83
N ASN A 10 7.45 -22.87 -53.73
CA ASN A 10 6.54 -21.79 -53.36
C ASN A 10 5.30 -22.30 -52.62
N GLN A 11 4.71 -23.43 -53.04
CA GLN A 11 3.58 -24.05 -52.33
C GLN A 11 3.96 -24.54 -50.93
N ASP A 12 5.15 -25.14 -50.76
CA ASP A 12 5.69 -25.52 -49.45
C ASP A 12 5.89 -24.28 -48.55
N LEU A 13 6.43 -23.20 -49.10
CA LEU A 13 6.64 -21.95 -48.36
C LEU A 13 5.31 -21.31 -47.92
N GLU A 14 4.32 -21.25 -48.80
CA GLU A 14 2.98 -20.73 -48.48
C GLU A 14 2.28 -21.58 -47.40
N SER A 15 2.43 -22.91 -47.45
CA SER A 15 1.87 -23.81 -46.43
C SER A 15 2.52 -23.61 -45.06
N LYS A 16 3.84 -23.36 -45.04
CA LYS A 16 4.61 -23.06 -43.81
C LYS A 16 4.21 -21.69 -43.24
N LEU A 17 4.09 -20.68 -44.08
CA LEU A 17 3.59 -19.35 -43.71
C LEU A 17 2.19 -19.45 -43.09
N LYS A 18 1.29 -20.20 -43.72
CA LYS A 18 -0.08 -20.39 -43.23
C LYS A 18 -0.11 -21.07 -41.85
N ASN A 19 0.73 -22.08 -41.63
CA ASN A 19 0.84 -22.74 -40.34
C ASN A 19 1.43 -21.82 -39.26
N VAL A 20 2.40 -20.96 -39.59
CA VAL A 20 2.95 -19.97 -38.66
C VAL A 20 1.90 -18.93 -38.27
N GLU A 21 1.10 -18.45 -39.22
CA GLU A 21 -0.02 -17.53 -38.95
C GLU A 21 -1.08 -18.18 -38.06
N ASP A 22 -1.44 -19.43 -38.33
CA ASP A 22 -2.41 -20.18 -37.53
C ASP A 22 -1.90 -20.45 -36.11
N LEU A 23 -0.61 -20.77 -35.96
CA LEU A 23 0.05 -20.87 -34.65
C LEU A 23 0.08 -19.53 -33.92
N ALA A 24 0.39 -18.44 -34.62
CA ALA A 24 0.38 -17.09 -34.05
C ALA A 24 -1.03 -16.69 -33.59
N LEU A 25 -2.07 -17.03 -34.34
CA LEU A 25 -3.47 -16.82 -33.97
C LEU A 25 -3.88 -17.66 -32.76
N LYS A 26 -3.48 -18.94 -32.71
CA LYS A 26 -3.72 -19.82 -31.56
C LYS A 26 -2.99 -19.33 -30.30
N LEU A 27 -1.75 -18.87 -30.45
CA LEU A 27 -0.99 -18.25 -29.36
C LEU A 27 -1.66 -16.96 -28.88
N ASN A 28 -2.04 -16.06 -29.78
CA ASN A 28 -2.68 -14.80 -29.41
C ASN A 28 -4.09 -15.00 -28.82
N LYS A 29 -4.79 -16.07 -29.19
CA LYS A 29 -6.07 -16.45 -28.57
C LYS A 29 -5.89 -17.03 -27.16
N ASN A 30 -4.82 -17.79 -26.94
CA ASN A 30 -4.54 -18.44 -25.65
C ASN A 30 -3.78 -17.55 -24.67
N PHE A 31 -3.02 -16.58 -25.19
CA PHE A 31 -2.13 -15.69 -24.45
C PHE A 31 -2.42 -14.22 -24.77
N SER A 32 -3.66 -13.89 -25.14
CA SER A 32 -4.07 -12.53 -25.50
C SER A 32 -3.67 -11.55 -24.40
N THR A 33 -2.66 -10.73 -24.68
CA THR A 33 -2.34 -9.55 -23.88
C THR A 33 -3.37 -8.48 -24.21
N THR A 34 -4.57 -8.69 -23.70
CA THR A 34 -5.38 -7.59 -23.18
C THR A 34 -4.52 -6.81 -22.16
N PRO A 35 -4.83 -5.56 -21.76
CA PRO A 35 -4.12 -4.88 -20.66
C PRO A 35 -4.35 -5.57 -19.29
N PHE A 36 -4.67 -6.87 -19.30
CA PHE A 36 -4.84 -7.76 -18.19
C PHE A 36 -3.47 -8.24 -17.72
N GLN A 37 -2.79 -7.37 -16.97
CA GLN A 37 -1.96 -7.78 -15.82
C GLN A 37 -1.32 -6.60 -15.07
N SER A 38 -1.46 -5.33 -15.50
CA SER A 38 -1.05 -4.19 -14.66
C SER A 38 -1.86 -4.19 -13.37
N ASP A 39 -3.19 -4.20 -13.47
CA ASP A 39 -4.06 -4.00 -12.31
C ASP A 39 -3.95 -5.14 -11.29
N LEU A 40 -3.70 -6.37 -11.76
CA LEU A 40 -3.47 -7.50 -10.88
C LEU A 40 -2.08 -7.44 -10.23
N PHE A 41 -1.05 -7.06 -10.98
CA PHE A 41 0.31 -6.91 -10.45
C PHE A 41 0.40 -5.72 -9.48
N ASP A 42 -0.29 -4.62 -9.76
CA ASP A 42 -0.42 -3.45 -8.90
C ASP A 42 -1.18 -3.80 -7.64
N LYS A 43 -2.29 -4.55 -7.75
CA LYS A 43 -3.03 -5.06 -6.59
C LYS A 43 -2.20 -6.00 -5.73
N LEU A 44 -1.44 -6.91 -6.34
CA LEU A 44 -0.53 -7.81 -5.62
C LEU A 44 0.64 -7.06 -4.99
N SER A 45 1.20 -6.06 -5.67
CA SER A 45 2.28 -5.22 -5.14
C SER A 45 1.79 -4.40 -3.96
N LEU A 46 0.61 -3.79 -4.07
CA LEU A 46 -0.06 -3.08 -2.98
C LEU A 46 -0.31 -3.99 -1.77
N GLU A 47 -0.73 -5.24 -2.00
CA GLU A 47 -0.94 -6.23 -0.95
C GLU A 47 0.39 -6.65 -0.29
N VAL A 48 1.45 -6.85 -1.08
CA VAL A 48 2.79 -7.13 -0.55
C VAL A 48 3.33 -5.95 0.27
N ASP A 49 3.11 -4.72 -0.18
CA ASP A 49 3.52 -3.51 0.54
C ASP A 49 2.73 -3.32 1.84
N LYS A 50 1.42 -3.58 1.82
CA LYS A 50 0.57 -3.67 3.03
C LYS A 50 1.14 -4.66 4.02
N GLN A 51 1.45 -5.88 3.59
CA GLN A 51 1.99 -6.93 4.46
C GLN A 51 3.39 -6.58 5.00
N ARG A 52 4.25 -5.98 4.18
CA ARG A 52 5.58 -5.55 4.61
C ARG A 52 5.50 -4.43 5.65
N LYS A 53 4.55 -3.50 5.51
CA LYS A 53 4.34 -2.39 6.44
C LYS A 53 3.66 -2.85 7.72
N PHE A 54 2.70 -3.77 7.63
CA PHE A 54 2.09 -4.47 8.76
C PHE A 54 3.14 -5.05 9.73
N ILE A 55 4.26 -5.55 9.21
CA ILE A 55 5.37 -6.10 10.01
C ILE A 55 6.20 -5.00 10.72
N LYS A 56 6.18 -3.75 10.24
CA LYS A 56 7.15 -2.72 10.60
C LYS A 56 6.62 -1.56 11.46
N ILE A 57 5.31 -1.47 11.74
CA ILE A 57 4.75 -0.36 12.53
C ILE A 57 5.40 -0.32 13.92
N PRO A 58 6.21 0.70 14.24
CA PRO A 58 6.99 0.72 15.47
C PRO A 58 6.16 1.16 16.67
N TRP A 59 6.59 0.74 17.86
CA TRP A 59 6.06 1.27 19.12
C TRP A 59 6.72 2.61 19.46
N ILE A 60 5.91 3.62 19.76
CA ILE A 60 6.34 4.95 20.17
C ILE A 60 5.93 5.14 21.63
N PRO A 61 6.88 5.27 22.58
CA PRO A 61 6.54 5.58 23.96
C PRO A 61 5.75 6.89 24.08
N TYR A 62 4.61 6.88 24.76
CA TYR A 62 3.73 8.06 24.85
C TYR A 62 4.42 9.30 25.44
N LYS A 63 5.39 9.08 26.35
CA LYS A 63 6.24 10.14 26.92
C LYS A 63 7.06 10.93 25.89
N ASN A 64 7.16 10.45 24.65
CA ASN A 64 7.87 11.14 23.58
C ASN A 64 7.00 12.22 22.93
N PHE A 65 5.69 12.27 23.21
CA PHE A 65 4.82 13.35 22.75
C PHE A 65 4.87 14.54 23.72
N LYS A 66 4.91 15.74 23.14
CA LYS A 66 4.81 17.03 23.84
C LYS A 66 3.64 17.82 23.29
N ASP A 67 3.18 18.79 24.06
CA ASP A 67 2.14 19.75 23.65
C ASP A 67 0.91 19.03 23.05
N VAL A 68 0.45 17.98 23.72
CA VAL A 68 -0.72 17.20 23.28
C VAL A 68 -1.97 18.07 23.44
N MET A 69 -2.62 18.41 22.34
CA MET A 69 -3.82 19.26 22.29
C MET A 69 -4.96 18.53 21.60
N TYR A 70 -6.11 18.46 22.26
CA TYR A 70 -7.34 17.92 21.67
C TYR A 70 -7.77 18.72 20.45
N ILE A 71 -8.28 18.02 19.43
CA ILE A 71 -8.80 18.60 18.19
C ILE A 71 -10.31 18.40 18.12
N ASN A 72 -10.76 17.15 18.03
CA ASN A 72 -12.16 16.77 17.87
C ASN A 72 -12.38 15.27 18.21
N GLU A 73 -13.63 14.83 18.10
CA GLU A 73 -14.04 13.43 18.21
C GLU A 73 -14.82 13.04 16.95
N ASP A 74 -14.38 11.99 16.26
CA ASP A 74 -14.96 11.51 14.99
C ASP A 74 -15.16 9.98 14.99
N GLY A 75 -15.47 9.40 16.16
CA GLY A 75 -15.36 7.96 16.42
C GLY A 75 -14.00 7.57 16.99
N TYR A 76 -13.07 8.51 16.99
CA TYR A 76 -11.79 8.47 17.68
C TYR A 76 -11.62 9.76 18.48
N LEU A 77 -10.80 9.75 19.53
CA LEU A 77 -10.35 10.98 20.15
C LEU A 77 -9.10 11.47 19.43
N ASN A 78 -9.17 12.66 18.85
CA ASN A 78 -8.10 13.17 18.01
C ASN A 78 -7.32 14.29 18.69
N TYR A 79 -6.01 14.25 18.54
CA TYR A 79 -5.10 15.22 19.12
C TYR A 79 -4.01 15.62 18.13
N SER A 80 -3.47 16.81 18.31
CA SER A 80 -2.16 17.17 17.75
C SER A 80 -1.10 17.05 18.83
N ALA A 81 0.13 16.71 18.43
CA ALA A 81 1.26 16.72 19.33
C ALA A 81 2.56 17.02 18.58
N LYS A 82 3.62 17.27 19.34
CA LYS A 82 5.00 17.26 18.85
C LYS A 82 5.65 15.96 19.29
N LEU A 83 6.04 15.13 18.32
CA LEU A 83 6.85 13.95 18.56
C LEU A 83 8.31 14.37 18.72
N ARG A 84 8.89 14.08 19.88
CA ARG A 84 10.30 14.34 20.16
C ARG A 84 11.16 13.58 19.17
N SER A 85 11.97 14.32 18.42
CA SER A 85 12.93 13.72 17.52
C SER A 85 13.97 12.91 18.29
N PHE A 86 14.34 11.74 17.76
CA PHE A 86 15.53 11.01 18.18
C PHE A 86 16.76 11.93 18.13
N PRO A 87 17.82 11.67 18.92
CA PRO A 87 18.90 12.62 19.22
C PRO A 87 19.60 13.30 18.02
N ASN A 88 19.39 12.85 16.78
CA ASN A 88 20.05 13.32 15.57
C ASN A 88 19.19 14.23 14.67
N LYS A 89 17.99 14.66 15.10
CA LYS A 89 17.14 15.58 14.32
C LYS A 89 16.99 16.95 14.99
N ILE A 90 17.05 18.00 14.17
CA ILE A 90 17.14 19.41 14.59
C ILE A 90 15.80 19.95 15.14
N LYS A 91 14.66 19.31 14.83
CA LYS A 91 13.32 19.76 15.23
C LYS A 91 12.38 18.61 15.59
N ASP A 92 11.48 18.87 16.53
CA ASP A 92 10.35 18.00 16.84
C ASP A 92 9.40 17.95 15.63
N THR A 93 8.84 16.77 15.35
CA THR A 93 7.91 16.56 14.23
C THR A 93 6.49 16.77 14.73
N LYS A 94 5.68 17.58 14.04
CA LYS A 94 4.26 17.69 14.36
C LYS A 94 3.55 16.42 13.89
N VAL A 95 2.74 15.82 14.76
CA VAL A 95 2.03 14.57 14.49
C VAL A 95 0.55 14.73 14.83
N TYR A 96 -0.27 13.92 14.17
CA TYR A 96 -1.67 13.72 14.50
C TYR A 96 -1.81 12.40 15.25
N LEU A 97 -2.55 12.42 16.36
CA LEU A 97 -2.76 11.27 17.23
C LEU A 97 -4.24 10.89 17.17
N LYS A 98 -4.53 9.67 16.71
CA LYS A 98 -5.89 9.12 16.66
C LYS A 98 -6.01 8.04 17.73
N GLU A 99 -6.64 8.37 18.86
CA GLU A 99 -6.82 7.46 19.99
C GLU A 99 -8.06 6.58 19.79
N LEU A 100 -7.85 5.26 19.88
CA LEU A 100 -8.86 4.24 19.69
C LEU A 100 -9.65 4.04 20.99
N ILE A 101 -10.91 4.46 21.04
CA ILE A 101 -11.73 4.37 22.25
C ILE A 101 -11.97 2.90 22.64
N ASN A 102 -11.83 2.57 23.93
CA ASN A 102 -12.03 1.22 24.49
C ASN A 102 -11.11 0.13 23.89
N SER A 103 -9.91 0.50 23.46
CA SER A 103 -8.98 -0.39 22.76
C SER A 103 -7.98 -1.12 23.68
N ASN A 104 -8.05 -0.93 25.00
CA ASN A 104 -7.07 -1.46 25.96
C ASN A 104 -6.87 -2.99 25.93
N LYS A 105 -7.81 -3.75 25.34
CA LYS A 105 -7.73 -5.21 25.18
C LYS A 105 -7.40 -5.67 23.76
N MET A 106 -7.18 -4.75 22.82
CA MET A 106 -6.84 -5.09 21.44
C MET A 106 -5.47 -5.77 21.37
N THR A 107 -5.40 -6.76 20.51
CA THR A 107 -4.17 -7.47 20.14
C THR A 107 -3.33 -6.61 19.20
N GLN A 108 -2.04 -6.95 19.10
CA GLN A 108 -1.13 -6.25 18.19
C GLN A 108 -1.59 -6.35 16.72
N ASP A 109 -2.19 -7.47 16.31
CA ASP A 109 -2.62 -7.69 14.93
C ASP A 109 -3.88 -6.89 14.59
N GLU A 110 -4.83 -6.76 15.53
CA GLU A 110 -5.98 -5.86 15.38
C GLU A 110 -5.53 -4.39 15.22
N LEU A 111 -4.58 -3.94 16.04
CA LEU A 111 -4.06 -2.58 15.96
C LEU A 111 -3.36 -2.30 14.63
N LYS A 112 -2.57 -3.26 14.14
CA LYS A 112 -1.90 -3.13 12.84
C LYS A 112 -2.90 -3.11 11.68
N LEU A 113 -3.96 -3.93 11.76
CA LEU A 113 -5.02 -3.92 10.76
C LEU A 113 -5.71 -2.55 10.70
N ILE A 114 -6.10 -2.00 11.85
CA ILE A 114 -6.71 -0.66 11.94
C ILE A 114 -5.76 0.41 11.40
N ALA A 115 -4.49 0.37 11.78
CA ALA A 115 -3.49 1.31 11.27
C ALA A 115 -3.34 1.24 9.73
N THR A 116 -3.32 0.03 9.18
CA THR A 116 -3.29 -0.21 7.74
C THR A 116 -4.55 0.33 7.07
N GLU A 117 -5.73 0.08 7.65
CA GLU A 117 -6.99 0.59 7.11
C GLU A 117 -7.02 2.12 7.07
N ILE A 118 -6.58 2.79 8.14
CA ILE A 118 -6.48 4.26 8.19
C ILE A 118 -5.56 4.80 7.09
N GLU A 119 -4.42 4.14 6.85
CA GLU A 119 -3.45 4.53 5.82
C GLU A 119 -4.00 4.44 4.40
N TYR A 120 -4.79 3.40 4.10
CA TYR A 120 -5.27 3.11 2.75
C TYR A 120 -6.67 3.63 2.42
N ASN A 121 -7.48 4.02 3.42
CA ASN A 121 -8.80 4.62 3.20
C ASN A 121 -8.72 6.09 2.74
N ASP A 122 -7.55 6.71 2.81
CA ASP A 122 -7.35 8.07 2.31
C ASP A 122 -7.01 8.04 0.82
N GLU A 123 -8.03 7.98 -0.04
CA GLU A 123 -7.90 7.98 -1.50
C GLU A 123 -7.25 9.27 -2.06
N LYS A 124 -7.08 10.32 -1.24
CA LYS A 124 -6.61 11.65 -1.67
C LYS A 124 -5.30 12.09 -1.03
N ASN A 125 -4.96 11.64 0.17
CA ASN A 125 -3.65 11.90 0.78
C ASN A 125 -2.98 10.60 1.22
N LEU A 126 -1.67 10.52 1.01
CA LEU A 126 -0.83 9.44 1.50
C LEU A 126 -0.68 9.56 3.02
N THR A 127 -1.72 9.20 3.80
CA THR A 127 -1.69 9.20 5.26
C THR A 127 -0.56 8.27 5.74
N GLU A 128 0.55 8.83 6.21
CA GLU A 128 1.68 8.02 6.67
C GLU A 128 1.54 7.64 8.16
N ILE A 129 1.43 6.34 8.43
CA ILE A 129 1.50 5.83 9.81
C ILE A 129 2.95 5.79 10.28
N LEU A 130 3.24 6.56 11.32
CA LEU A 130 4.56 6.63 11.96
C LEU A 130 4.74 5.57 13.05
N GLY A 131 3.66 5.10 13.68
CA GLY A 131 3.73 4.10 14.74
C GLY A 131 2.45 3.96 15.57
N ILE A 132 2.55 3.15 16.63
CA ILE A 132 1.50 2.95 17.63
C ILE A 132 2.03 3.37 19.00
N SER A 133 1.16 3.96 19.80
CA SER A 133 1.41 4.27 21.22
C SER A 133 0.24 3.82 22.08
N GLN A 134 0.33 4.06 23.38
CA GLN A 134 -0.76 3.85 24.32
C GLN A 134 -0.81 5.00 25.31
N ASN A 135 -1.99 5.59 25.44
CA ASN A 135 -2.26 6.66 26.39
C ASN A 135 -2.19 6.07 27.81
N PRO A 136 -1.28 6.55 28.69
CA PRO A 136 -1.09 5.95 30.01
C PRO A 136 -2.24 6.21 30.98
N LEU A 137 -3.13 7.17 30.68
CA LEU A 137 -4.29 7.50 31.52
C LEU A 137 -5.50 6.64 31.16
N THR A 138 -5.82 6.57 29.87
CA THR A 138 -7.00 5.84 29.38
C THR A 138 -6.71 4.38 29.06
N LEU A 139 -5.43 4.01 28.93
CA LEU A 139 -4.94 2.72 28.45
C LEU A 139 -5.34 2.37 27.01
N ASN A 140 -5.95 3.31 26.30
CA ASN A 140 -6.29 3.18 24.90
C ASN A 140 -5.02 3.27 24.04
N TYR A 141 -4.99 2.50 22.96
CA TYR A 141 -3.99 2.62 21.93
C TYR A 141 -4.22 3.86 21.07
N VAL A 142 -3.12 4.39 20.56
CA VAL A 142 -3.07 5.62 19.76
C VAL A 142 -2.32 5.33 18.48
N ILE A 143 -2.95 5.59 17.34
CA ILE A 143 -2.29 5.55 16.04
C ILE A 143 -1.62 6.90 15.80
N VAL A 144 -0.33 6.87 15.45
CA VAL A 144 0.50 8.07 15.25
C VAL A 144 0.66 8.31 13.77
N ILE A 145 0.22 9.47 13.32
CA ILE A 145 0.12 9.84 11.91
C ILE A 145 0.98 11.08 11.66
N ASP A 146 1.69 11.15 10.54
CA ASP A 146 2.39 12.37 10.15
C ASP A 146 1.37 13.49 9.83
N PHE A 147 1.49 14.62 10.52
CA PHE A 147 0.59 15.76 10.39
C PHE A 147 0.63 16.40 9.00
N LEU A 148 1.77 16.33 8.29
CA LEU A 148 1.87 16.88 6.93
C LEU A 148 0.97 16.14 5.93
N PHE A 149 0.68 14.88 6.22
CA PHE A 149 -0.14 14.02 5.39
C PHE A 149 -1.55 13.82 5.92
N SER A 150 -1.86 14.30 7.13
CA SER A 150 -3.20 14.22 7.70
C SER A 150 -4.22 15.18 7.06
N GLY A 151 -3.82 15.95 6.03
CA GLY A 151 -4.68 16.91 5.34
C GLY A 151 -5.18 18.05 6.24
N ASN A 152 -5.71 19.11 5.63
CA ASN A 152 -6.58 20.05 6.35
C ASN A 152 -7.92 19.33 6.63
N MET A 153 -7.98 18.50 7.67
CA MET A 153 -9.27 18.03 8.21
C MET A 153 -10.05 19.20 8.83
#